data_AF-A0A934V5I7-F1
#
_entry.id   AF-A0A934V5I7-F1
#
_cell.length_a   1.000
_cell.length_b   1.000
_cell.length_c   1.000
_cell.angle_alpha   90.00
_cell.angle_beta   90.00
_cell.angle_gamma   90.00
#
_symmetry.space_group_name_H-M   'P 1'
#
loop_
_entity.id
_entity.type
_entity.pdbx_description
1 polymer ?
#
loop_
_entity_poly.entity_id
_entity_poly.type
_entity_poly.pdbx_seq_one_letter_code
_entity_poly.pdbx_strand_id
1 'polypeptide(L)'
;GVLYDALGAASFSKAELARAGGRLAVASALVGVVRAHDPIPAYRLSGGSTMPGFGTLRSLWRPALEPALAEVEGLVVDLRSGTYAALARVPGAV
;
A
#
# COMPACT_ATOMS: atom_id res chain seq x y z
N GLY A 1 -14.89 3.92 -3.94
CA GLY A 1 -14.80 2.97 -2.81
C GLY A 1 -14.42 3.76 -1.57
N VAL A 2 -15.00 3.46 -0.40
CA VAL A 2 -15.12 4.41 0.73
C VAL A 2 -13.87 5.23 1.07
N LEU A 3 -12.68 4.61 1.12
CA LEU A 3 -11.42 5.32 1.37
C LEU A 3 -11.10 6.35 0.27
N TYR A 4 -11.17 5.94 -0.99
CA TYR A 4 -10.86 6.79 -2.14
C TYR A 4 -11.93 7.87 -2.36
N ASP A 5 -13.19 7.56 -2.03
CA ASP A 5 -14.29 8.53 -2.08
C ASP A 5 -14.07 9.63 -1.04
N ALA A 6 -13.65 9.27 0.18
CA ALA A 6 -13.31 10.22 1.23
C ALA A 6 -12.01 10.99 0.94
N LEU A 7 -11.02 10.35 0.31
CA LEU A 7 -9.79 11.01 -0.13
C LEU A 7 -10.08 12.10 -1.17
N GLY A 8 -11.09 11.90 -2.01
CA GLY A 8 -11.51 12.89 -3.00
C GLY A 8 -10.44 13.18 -4.05
N ALA A 9 -9.59 12.21 -4.41
CA ALA A 9 -8.41 12.46 -5.25
C ALA A 9 -8.71 13.14 -6.61
N ALA A 10 -9.94 13.00 -7.13
CA ALA A 10 -10.39 13.67 -8.34
C ALA A 10 -10.47 15.21 -8.22
N SER A 11 -10.56 15.76 -7.01
CA SER A 11 -10.59 17.21 -6.76
C SER A 11 -9.22 17.81 -6.49
N PHE A 12 -8.16 17.01 -6.46
CA PHE A 12 -6.82 17.51 -6.19
C PHE A 12 -6.32 18.43 -7.32
N SER A 13 -5.73 19.55 -6.91
CA SER A 13 -4.91 20.38 -7.79
C SER A 13 -3.64 19.64 -8.23
N LYS A 14 -2.96 20.17 -9.26
CA LYS A 14 -1.66 19.62 -9.70
C LYS A 14 -0.62 19.56 -8.58
N ALA A 15 -0.59 20.57 -7.71
CA ALA A 15 0.33 20.61 -6.57
C ALA A 15 -0.02 19.54 -5.52
N GLU A 16 -1.30 19.28 -5.30
CA GLU A 16 -1.75 18.21 -4.40
C GLU A 16 -1.45 16.83 -4.96
N LEU A 17 -1.65 16.60 -6.26
CA LEU A 17 -1.28 15.35 -6.93
C LEU A 17 0.24 15.07 -6.86
N ALA A 18 1.06 16.11 -7.04
CA ALA A 18 2.51 15.99 -6.89
C ALA A 18 2.91 15.63 -5.46
N ARG A 19 2.32 16.32 -4.46
CA ARG A 19 2.51 15.97 -3.04
C ARG A 19 2.00 14.56 -2.73
N ALA A 20 0.89 14.16 -3.33
CA ALA A 20 0.24 12.89 -3.06
C ALA A 20 1.17 11.72 -3.37
N GLY A 21 1.75 11.57 -4.56
CA GLY A 21 2.62 10.39 -4.75
C GLY A 21 4.05 10.54 -4.26
N GLY A 22 4.46 11.72 -3.78
CA GLY A 22 5.64 11.83 -2.92
C GLY A 22 5.41 11.33 -1.48
N ARG A 23 4.15 11.27 -1.02
CA ARG A 23 3.82 11.02 0.40
C ARG A 23 2.90 9.83 0.66
N LEU A 24 2.06 9.48 -0.30
CA LEU A 24 1.09 8.40 -0.19
C LEU A 24 1.67 7.13 -0.80
N ALA A 25 1.52 6.04 -0.06
CA ALA A 25 1.77 4.69 -0.52
C ALA A 25 0.52 3.85 -0.22
N VAL A 26 0.15 2.98 -1.16
CA VAL A 26 -1.03 2.13 -1.09
C VAL A 26 -0.59 0.68 -1.09
N ALA A 27 -0.99 -0.06 -0.06
CA ALA A 27 -0.80 -1.50 -0.04
C ALA A 27 -1.71 -2.17 -1.07
N SER A 28 -1.13 -3.05 -1.89
CA SER A 28 -1.76 -3.73 -3.00
C SER A 28 -1.57 -5.24 -2.85
N ALA A 29 -2.66 -6.00 -2.96
CA ALA A 29 -2.60 -7.46 -2.80
C ALA A 29 -1.74 -8.11 -3.90
N LEU A 30 -1.83 -7.59 -5.13
CA LEU A 30 -1.15 -8.15 -6.30
C LEU A 30 0.30 -7.69 -6.47
N VAL A 31 0.63 -6.46 -6.06
CA VAL A 31 1.94 -5.83 -6.34
C VAL A 31 2.65 -5.27 -5.10
N GLY A 32 2.19 -5.60 -3.90
CA GLY A 32 2.87 -5.23 -2.66
C GLY A 32 2.52 -3.82 -2.20
N VAL A 33 3.29 -2.81 -2.61
CA VAL A 33 3.06 -1.40 -2.27
C VAL A 33 3.35 -0.53 -3.49
N VAL A 34 2.48 0.45 -3.73
CA VAL A 34 2.60 1.39 -4.85
C VAL A 34 2.47 2.83 -4.38
N ARG A 35 3.09 3.77 -5.09
CA ARG A 35 2.85 5.21 -4.94
C ARG A 35 1.51 5.60 -5.56
N ALA A 36 1.00 6.77 -5.19
CA ALA A 36 -0.32 7.25 -5.64
C ALA A 36 -0.48 7.34 -7.17
N HIS A 37 0.61 7.44 -7.92
CA HIS A 37 0.61 7.58 -9.38
C HIS A 37 1.21 6.39 -10.13
N ASP A 38 1.58 5.32 -9.44
CA ASP A 38 2.09 4.13 -10.12
C ASP A 38 0.95 3.45 -10.90
N PRO A 39 1.18 3.09 -12.17
CA PRO A 39 0.19 2.34 -12.93
C PRO A 39 0.08 0.92 -12.40
N ILE A 40 -1.15 0.43 -12.25
CA ILE A 40 -1.44 -0.97 -11.89
C ILE A 40 -2.43 -1.59 -12.86
N PRO A 41 -2.36 -2.91 -13.12
CA PRO A 41 -3.38 -3.58 -13.92
C PRO A 41 -4.73 -3.58 -13.19
N ALA A 42 -5.82 -3.65 -13.95
CA ALA A 42 -7.12 -3.94 -13.36
C ALA A 42 -7.13 -5.36 -12.79
N TYR A 43 -7.37 -5.50 -11.48
CA TYR A 43 -7.43 -6.81 -10.83
C TYR A 43 -8.41 -6.82 -9.67
N ARG A 44 -8.80 -8.03 -9.25
CA ARG A 44 -9.55 -8.27 -8.01
C ARG A 44 -8.90 -9.41 -7.23
N LEU A 45 -8.19 -9.07 -6.18
CA LEU A 45 -7.53 -10.01 -5.26
C LEU A 45 -7.61 -9.45 -3.84
N SER A 46 -7.99 -10.28 -2.88
CA SER A 46 -8.11 -9.86 -1.47
C SER A 46 -6.76 -9.98 -0.76
N GLY A 47 -6.42 -9.01 0.11
CA GLY A 47 -5.19 -9.05 0.89
C GLY A 47 -5.06 -10.27 1.82
N GLY A 48 -6.18 -10.92 2.17
CA GLY A 48 -6.20 -12.15 2.97
C GLY A 48 -6.16 -13.44 2.16
N SER A 49 -5.97 -13.36 0.84
CA SER A 49 -5.98 -14.54 -0.03
C SER A 49 -4.77 -15.46 0.21
N THR A 50 -5.02 -16.76 0.03
CA THR A 50 -3.98 -17.79 -0.11
C THR A 50 -3.92 -18.22 -1.56
N MET A 51 -2.75 -18.09 -2.17
CA MET A 51 -2.50 -18.34 -3.58
C MET A 51 -2.00 -19.79 -3.78
N PRO A 52 -2.60 -20.57 -4.70
CA PRO A 52 -2.10 -21.89 -5.06
C PRO A 52 -0.62 -21.82 -5.47
N GLY A 53 0.23 -22.62 -4.83
CA GLY A 53 1.68 -22.65 -5.10
C GLY A 53 2.51 -21.53 -4.46
N PHE A 54 1.90 -20.48 -3.89
CA PHE A 54 2.62 -19.33 -3.28
C PHE A 54 2.28 -19.09 -1.80
N GLY A 55 1.27 -19.76 -1.26
CA GLY A 55 0.84 -19.59 0.13
C GLY A 55 0.11 -18.28 0.36
N THR A 56 0.18 -17.74 1.58
CA THR A 56 -0.50 -16.48 1.93
C THR A 56 0.16 -15.27 1.28
N LEU A 57 -0.60 -14.21 1.00
CA LEU A 57 0.00 -12.94 0.55
C LEU A 57 0.98 -12.34 1.57
N ARG A 58 0.76 -12.56 2.87
CA ARG A 58 1.74 -12.20 3.91
C ARG A 58 3.07 -12.92 3.70
N SER A 59 3.07 -14.24 3.51
CA SER A 59 4.31 -15.01 3.32
C SER A 59 5.02 -14.63 2.02
N LEU A 60 4.25 -14.29 0.98
CA LEU A 60 4.78 -13.81 -0.29
C LEU A 60 5.45 -12.43 -0.16
N TRP A 61 4.78 -11.47 0.47
CA TRP A 61 5.22 -10.07 0.46
C TRP A 61 6.18 -9.69 1.57
N ARG A 62 6.06 -10.28 2.77
CA ARG A 62 6.87 -9.89 3.93
C ARG A 62 8.39 -9.87 3.65
N PRO A 63 8.99 -10.88 2.99
CA PRO A 63 10.44 -10.89 2.74
C PRO A 63 10.93 -9.74 1.84
N ALA A 64 10.08 -9.21 0.96
CA ALA A 64 10.44 -8.13 0.04
C ALA A 64 10.08 -6.75 0.61
N LEU A 65 8.93 -6.65 1.27
CA LEU A 65 8.40 -5.37 1.75
C LEU A 65 9.03 -4.90 3.06
N GLU A 66 9.29 -5.79 4.03
CA GLU A 66 9.85 -5.32 5.32
C GLU A 66 11.23 -4.65 5.16
N PRO A 67 12.18 -5.18 4.36
CA PRO A 67 13.43 -4.46 4.08
C PRO A 67 13.20 -3.12 3.40
N ALA A 68 12.35 -3.07 2.37
CA ALA A 68 12.10 -1.84 1.63
C ALA A 68 11.41 -0.75 2.48
N LEU A 69 10.53 -1.16 3.40
CA LEU A 69 9.81 -0.26 4.29
C LEU A 69 10.69 0.21 5.47
N ALA A 70 11.73 -0.54 5.83
CA ALA A 70 12.69 -0.12 6.85
C ALA A 70 13.57 1.06 6.40
N GLU A 71 13.78 1.22 5.10
CA GLU A 71 14.52 2.35 4.51
C GLU A 71 13.68 3.65 4.46
N VAL A 72 12.40 3.61 4.83
CA VAL A 72 11.55 4.80 4.84
C VAL A 72 11.86 5.65 6.06
N GLU A 73 12.45 6.82 5.81
CA GLU A 73 12.75 7.80 6.85
C GLU A 73 11.57 8.74 7.16
N GLY A 74 11.56 9.27 8.37
CA GLY A 74 10.57 10.26 8.83
C GLY A 74 9.31 9.63 9.43
N LEU A 75 8.29 10.47 9.64
CA LEU A 75 7.02 10.04 10.22
C LEU A 75 6.20 9.27 9.19
N VAL A 76 5.87 8.02 9.50
CA VAL A 76 4.89 7.23 8.75
C VAL A 76 3.61 7.08 9.56
N VAL A 77 2.49 7.43 8.94
CA VAL A 77 1.14 7.21 9.49
C VAL A 77 0.52 6.01 8.77
N ASP A 78 0.29 4.91 9.48
CA ASP A 78 -0.26 3.68 8.90
C ASP A 78 -1.79 3.69 8.92
N LEU A 79 -2.39 4.11 7.82
CA LEU A 79 -3.84 4.13 7.61
C LEU A 79 -4.38 2.84 6.98
N ARG A 80 -3.57 1.78 6.91
CA ARG A 80 -4.00 0.50 6.30
C ARG A 80 -4.96 -0.23 7.24
N SER A 81 -5.91 -0.96 6.65
CA SER A 81 -6.68 -1.93 7.42
C SER A 81 -5.77 -3.06 7.93
N GLY A 82 -6.19 -3.74 9.00
CA GLY A 82 -5.39 -4.82 9.61
C GLY A 82 -4.95 -5.90 8.61
N THR A 83 -5.79 -6.26 7.64
CA THR A 83 -5.45 -7.21 6.57
C THR A 83 -4.27 -6.75 5.73
N TYR A 84 -4.23 -5.48 5.34
CA TYR A 84 -3.14 -4.94 4.52
C TYR A 84 -1.90 -4.58 5.36
N ALA A 85 -2.07 -4.15 6.61
CA ALA A 85 -0.97 -3.99 7.56
C ALA A 85 -0.24 -5.32 7.83
N ALA A 86 -0.98 -6.44 7.80
CA ALA A 86 -0.40 -7.77 7.95
C ALA A 86 0.48 -8.22 6.78
N LEU A 87 0.45 -7.58 5.61
CA LEU A 87 1.32 -7.94 4.50
C LEU A 87 2.79 -7.73 4.85
N ALA A 88 3.10 -6.63 5.53
CA ALA A 88 4.42 -6.30 6.05
C ALA A 88 4.34 -5.18 7.08
N ARG A 89 5.20 -5.27 8.11
CA ARG A 89 5.35 -4.20 9.10
C ARG A 89 6.08 -3.02 8.48
N VAL A 90 5.67 -1.82 8.91
CA VAL A 90 6.43 -0.59 8.69
C VAL A 90 7.03 -0.20 10.04
N PRO A 91 8.37 -0.29 10.21
CA PRO A 91 9.00 0.06 11.47
C PRO A 91 8.68 1.49 11.89
N GLY A 92 8.29 1.69 13.15
CA GLY A 92 8.06 3.02 13.73
C GLY A 92 6.82 3.77 13.22
N ALA A 93 5.99 3.15 12.38
CA ALA A 93 4.74 3.76 11.94
C ALA A 93 3.75 3.92 13.10
N VAL A 94 3.03 5.04 13.10
CA VAL A 94 1.97 5.37 14.06
C VAL A 94 0.59 5.10 13.49
#